data_AF-A0A931EJW6-F1
#
_entry.id   AF-A0A931EJW6-F1
#
_cell.length_a   1.000
_cell.length_b   1.000
_cell.length_c   1.000
_cell.angle_alpha   90.00
_cell.angle_beta   90.00
_cell.angle_gamma   90.00
#
_symmetry.space_group_name_H-M   'P 1'
#
loop_
_entity.id
_entity.type
_entity.pdbx_description
1 polymer ?
#
loop_
_entity_poly.entity_id
_entity_poly.type
_entity_poly.pdbx_seq_one_letter_code
_entity_poly.pdbx_strand_id
1 'polypeptide(L)'
;MKGIVTVGCAALVLTLAACAAQQPAPPPLTLVTKATPPPQPEPAPLTGAQLLAQQPEEVQEAIKQNQQDGKWPVYKTPHDELYPYDEGQEPVVDCAPLRTTDLQLEPGETITDVASGDSERWLITPASSGDPRNPTPHLAIKPTAAGIGTNLTIYTTKHIYHLMLRSRAGREIQEVAFYYPEELQQAMQDADHTAATASDSQSQPDGVVASLASLDPGALNFSYAVSDQSCCGSRSEHSTTARTSTSRCPRLQCRAKLPPCWSPQATEARW
;
A
#
# COMPACT_ATOMS: atom_id res chain seq x y z
N MET A 1 -33.23 81.71 16.91
CA MET A 1 -32.47 82.12 15.71
C MET A 1 -32.20 80.86 14.89
N LYS A 2 -33.03 80.61 13.86
CA LYS A 2 -32.68 80.53 12.41
C LYS A 2 -31.61 79.46 12.10
N GLY A 3 -31.83 78.43 11.29
CA GLY A 3 -32.95 78.15 10.39
C GLY A 3 -32.88 76.71 9.82
N ILE A 4 -34.03 76.27 9.31
CA ILE A 4 -34.28 75.00 8.61
C ILE A 4 -33.89 75.18 7.14
N VAL A 5 -33.17 74.21 6.56
CA VAL A 5 -32.95 74.10 5.11
C VAL A 5 -33.31 72.69 4.66
N THR A 6 -34.39 72.61 3.90
CA THR A 6 -34.88 71.47 3.12
C THR A 6 -34.06 71.37 1.83
N VAL A 7 -33.59 70.18 1.44
CA VAL A 7 -33.07 69.93 0.08
C VAL A 7 -33.75 68.68 -0.48
N GLY A 8 -34.44 68.89 -1.60
CA GLY A 8 -35.23 67.89 -2.31
C GLY A 8 -34.37 66.87 -3.07
N CYS A 9 -34.89 65.65 -3.11
CA CYS A 9 -34.36 64.50 -3.80
C CYS A 9 -34.79 64.53 -5.27
N ALA A 10 -33.85 64.62 -6.21
CA ALA A 10 -34.10 64.45 -7.63
C ALA A 10 -33.51 63.10 -8.08
N ALA A 11 -34.39 62.15 -8.41
CA ALA A 11 -34.01 60.83 -8.89
C ALA A 11 -33.59 60.90 -10.37
N LEU A 12 -32.35 60.49 -10.66
CA LEU A 12 -31.80 60.36 -12.00
C LEU A 12 -31.89 58.87 -12.42
N VAL A 13 -32.73 58.57 -13.40
CA VAL A 13 -32.89 57.21 -13.96
C VAL A 13 -31.81 56.99 -15.02
N LEU A 14 -30.82 56.11 -14.73
CA LEU A 14 -29.84 55.63 -15.71
C LEU A 14 -30.38 54.37 -16.42
N THR A 15 -30.56 54.45 -17.74
CA THR A 15 -30.82 53.30 -18.62
C THR A 15 -29.50 52.66 -19.05
N LEU A 16 -29.22 51.45 -18.58
CA LEU A 16 -28.08 50.64 -19.03
C LEU A 16 -28.44 49.91 -20.34
N ALA A 17 -27.84 50.33 -21.44
CA ALA A 17 -27.85 49.59 -22.70
C ALA A 17 -26.79 48.47 -22.64
N ALA A 18 -27.22 47.21 -22.60
CA ALA A 18 -26.32 46.06 -22.63
C ALA A 18 -25.87 45.76 -24.07
N CYS A 19 -24.61 46.03 -24.40
CA CYS A 19 -23.96 45.46 -25.58
C CYS A 19 -23.49 44.04 -25.25
N ALA A 20 -24.07 43.03 -25.90
CA ALA A 20 -23.54 41.67 -25.89
C ALA A 20 -22.30 41.61 -26.80
N ALA A 21 -21.10 41.55 -26.21
CA ALA A 21 -19.87 41.30 -26.94
C ALA A 21 -19.70 39.79 -27.17
N GLN A 22 -19.69 39.35 -28.43
CA GLN A 22 -19.44 37.98 -28.84
C GLN A 22 -17.94 37.65 -28.66
N GLN A 23 -17.58 36.74 -27.77
CA GLN A 23 -16.18 36.33 -27.56
C GLN A 23 -15.72 35.41 -28.71
N PRO A 24 -14.54 35.63 -29.33
CA PRO A 24 -14.01 34.75 -30.36
C PRO A 24 -13.75 33.34 -29.79
N ALA A 25 -14.07 32.30 -30.57
CA ALA A 25 -13.83 30.92 -30.17
C ALA A 25 -12.34 30.68 -29.86
N PRO A 26 -12.00 29.96 -28.77
CA PRO A 26 -10.62 29.66 -28.45
C PRO A 26 -9.98 28.76 -29.54
N PRO A 27 -8.68 28.91 -29.83
CA PRO A 27 -7.99 28.05 -30.79
C PRO A 27 -7.98 26.59 -30.33
N PRO A 28 -7.94 25.61 -31.25
CA PRO A 28 -7.93 24.21 -30.89
C PRO A 28 -6.66 23.85 -30.12
N LEU A 29 -6.83 23.18 -28.97
CA LEU A 29 -5.74 22.70 -28.13
C LEU A 29 -4.95 21.60 -28.86
N THR A 30 -3.65 21.82 -29.09
CA THR A 30 -2.76 20.79 -29.62
C THR A 30 -2.26 19.95 -28.46
N LEU A 31 -2.77 18.73 -28.31
CA LEU A 31 -2.27 17.77 -27.34
C LEU A 31 -0.89 17.28 -27.80
N VAL A 32 0.17 17.88 -27.25
CA VAL A 32 1.52 17.33 -27.37
C VAL A 32 1.62 16.18 -26.37
N THR A 33 1.38 14.96 -26.85
CA THR A 33 1.71 13.75 -26.09
C THR A 33 3.22 13.70 -25.94
N LYS A 34 3.73 14.14 -24.78
CA LYS A 34 5.13 13.90 -24.41
C LYS A 34 5.30 12.38 -24.36
N ALA A 35 6.13 11.83 -25.25
CA ALA A 35 6.47 10.41 -25.23
C ALA A 35 6.95 10.06 -23.82
N THR A 36 6.28 9.09 -23.18
CA THR A 36 6.76 8.49 -21.94
C THR A 36 8.18 8.00 -22.21
N PRO A 37 9.17 8.37 -21.39
CA PRO A 37 10.50 7.80 -21.50
C PRO A 37 10.39 6.26 -21.56
N PRO A 38 11.15 5.57 -22.42
CA PRO A 38 11.13 4.11 -22.46
C PRO A 38 11.32 3.58 -21.04
N PRO A 39 10.55 2.55 -20.63
CA PRO A 39 10.67 1.97 -19.30
C PRO A 39 12.14 1.63 -19.07
N GLN A 40 12.75 2.31 -18.11
CA GLN A 40 14.12 1.99 -17.70
C GLN A 40 14.09 0.55 -17.17
N PRO A 41 15.01 -0.34 -17.57
CA PRO A 41 15.01 -1.70 -17.08
C PRO A 41 15.06 -1.67 -15.56
N GLU A 42 13.96 -2.12 -14.95
CA GLU A 42 13.86 -2.26 -13.51
C GLU A 42 14.94 -3.28 -13.09
N PRO A 43 15.71 -3.01 -12.03
CA PRO A 43 16.70 -3.98 -11.56
C PRO A 43 16.01 -5.33 -11.33
N ALA A 44 16.67 -6.41 -11.77
CA ALA A 44 16.12 -7.75 -11.63
C ALA A 44 15.75 -8.02 -10.16
N PRO A 45 14.59 -8.65 -9.91
CA PRO A 45 14.21 -8.99 -8.54
C PRO A 45 15.29 -9.86 -7.89
N LEU A 46 15.55 -9.61 -6.61
CA LEU A 46 16.49 -10.41 -5.83
C LEU A 46 15.97 -11.85 -5.72
N THR A 47 16.89 -12.80 -5.74
CA THR A 47 16.63 -14.22 -5.41
C THR A 47 16.68 -14.42 -3.89
N GLY A 48 16.08 -15.50 -3.39
CA GLY A 48 16.14 -15.89 -1.99
C GLY A 48 17.58 -16.12 -1.52
N ALA A 49 18.44 -16.69 -2.37
CA ALA A 49 19.87 -16.83 -2.08
C ALA A 49 20.58 -15.47 -1.88
N GLN A 50 20.22 -14.44 -2.66
CA GLN A 50 20.76 -13.10 -2.51
C GLN A 50 20.20 -12.37 -1.28
N LEU A 51 18.97 -12.66 -0.86
CA LEU A 51 18.43 -12.17 0.41
C LEU A 51 19.16 -12.79 1.60
N LEU A 52 19.39 -14.11 1.58
CA LEU A 52 20.14 -14.80 2.61
C LEU A 52 21.58 -14.27 2.73
N ALA A 53 22.22 -13.97 1.60
CA ALA A 53 23.58 -13.41 1.57
C ALA A 53 23.72 -12.01 2.21
N GLN A 54 22.60 -11.30 2.43
CA GLN A 54 22.59 -9.99 3.10
C GLN A 54 22.45 -10.12 4.63
N GLN A 55 22.15 -11.32 5.14
CA GLN A 55 21.99 -11.58 6.57
C GLN A 55 23.34 -11.77 7.27
N PRO A 56 23.42 -11.56 8.59
CA PRO A 56 24.61 -11.90 9.39
C PRO A 56 25.02 -13.37 9.22
N GLU A 57 26.31 -13.66 9.40
CA GLU A 57 26.87 -15.02 9.18
C GLU A 57 26.17 -16.06 10.07
N GLU A 58 25.85 -15.70 11.33
CA GLU A 58 25.15 -16.55 12.29
C GLU A 58 23.76 -16.96 11.79
N VAL A 59 23.05 -16.04 11.13
CA VAL A 59 21.72 -16.31 10.56
C VAL A 59 21.84 -17.20 9.32
N GLN A 60 22.85 -16.98 8.48
CA GLN A 60 23.12 -17.85 7.33
C GLN A 60 23.45 -19.28 7.75
N GLU A 61 24.24 -19.44 8.80
CA GLU A 61 24.56 -20.74 9.39
C GLU A 61 23.32 -21.39 10.02
N ALA A 62 22.47 -20.61 10.69
CA ALA A 62 21.23 -21.12 11.28
C ALA A 62 20.30 -21.72 10.22
N ILE A 63 20.14 -21.06 9.06
CA ILE A 63 19.35 -21.58 7.94
C ILE A 63 19.96 -22.88 7.40
N LYS A 64 21.28 -22.93 7.20
CA LYS A 64 21.97 -24.15 6.72
C LYS A 64 21.80 -25.30 7.71
N GLN A 65 21.91 -25.03 9.00
CA GLN A 65 21.74 -26.03 10.04
C GLN A 65 20.30 -26.55 10.07
N ASN A 66 19.32 -25.65 10.06
CA ASN A 66 17.91 -26.02 10.05
C ASN A 66 17.54 -26.91 8.85
N GLN A 67 18.11 -26.66 7.66
CA GLN A 67 17.92 -27.53 6.50
C GLN A 67 18.49 -28.94 6.68
N GLN A 68 19.50 -29.11 7.54
CA GLN A 68 20.15 -30.39 7.81
C GLN A 68 19.48 -31.16 8.96
N ASP A 69 19.16 -30.49 10.07
CA ASP A 69 18.72 -31.12 11.33
C ASP A 69 17.32 -30.69 11.80
N GLY A 70 16.69 -29.73 11.12
CA GLY A 70 15.38 -29.18 11.45
C GLY A 70 15.35 -28.31 12.70
N LYS A 71 16.50 -27.86 13.24
CA LYS A 71 16.59 -27.11 14.49
C LYS A 71 17.09 -25.69 14.26
N TRP A 72 16.63 -24.79 15.11
CA TRP A 72 17.12 -23.41 15.16
C TRP A 72 18.16 -23.26 16.27
N PRO A 73 19.43 -22.96 15.95
CA PRO A 73 20.47 -22.80 16.96
C PRO A 73 20.27 -21.54 17.80
N VAL A 74 20.66 -21.60 19.07
CA VAL A 74 20.81 -20.41 19.93
C VAL A 74 22.29 -20.12 20.04
N TYR A 75 22.71 -18.90 19.72
CA TYR A 75 24.10 -18.47 19.84
C TYR A 75 24.29 -17.73 21.15
N LYS A 76 25.29 -18.16 21.94
CA LYS A 76 25.58 -17.57 23.25
C LYS A 76 27.07 -17.28 23.38
N THR A 77 27.39 -16.02 23.61
CA THR A 77 28.72 -15.57 24.02
C THR A 77 28.66 -15.14 25.51
N PRO A 78 29.79 -14.79 26.14
CA PRO A 78 29.76 -14.22 27.49
C PRO A 78 29.00 -12.89 27.61
N HIS A 79 28.81 -12.17 26.51
CA HIS A 79 28.23 -10.83 26.48
C HIS A 79 26.89 -10.78 25.73
N ASP A 80 26.71 -11.63 24.72
CA ASP A 80 25.63 -11.52 23.75
C ASP A 80 24.90 -12.86 23.63
N GLU A 81 23.58 -12.82 23.53
CA GLU A 81 22.76 -13.99 23.24
C GLU A 81 21.83 -13.70 22.06
N LEU A 82 21.85 -14.57 21.05
CA LEU A 82 21.03 -14.48 19.85
C LEU A 82 20.09 -15.69 19.78
N TYR A 83 18.79 -15.43 19.88
CA TYR A 83 17.73 -16.44 19.91
C TYR A 83 16.96 -16.50 18.58
N PRO A 84 16.54 -17.69 18.13
CA PRO A 84 15.49 -17.76 17.11
C PRO A 84 14.19 -17.25 17.71
N TYR A 85 13.55 -16.32 17.01
CA TYR A 85 12.20 -15.91 17.36
C TYR A 85 11.22 -17.04 17.04
N ASP A 86 10.40 -17.36 18.03
CA ASP A 86 9.27 -18.28 17.98
C ASP A 86 8.30 -17.85 19.09
N GLU A 87 7.01 -17.71 18.77
CA GLU A 87 5.97 -17.24 19.70
C GLU A 87 5.84 -18.18 20.92
N GLY A 88 6.18 -19.46 20.75
CA GLY A 88 6.14 -20.47 21.80
C GLY A 88 7.39 -20.55 22.68
N GLN A 89 8.48 -19.82 22.39
CA GLN A 89 9.70 -19.84 23.20
C GLN A 89 9.64 -18.82 24.33
N GLU A 90 10.21 -19.19 25.48
CA GLU A 90 10.41 -18.27 26.62
C GLU A 90 11.90 -18.24 27.02
N PRO A 91 12.75 -17.48 26.31
CA PRO A 91 14.17 -17.38 26.65
C PRO A 91 14.39 -16.87 28.06
N VAL A 92 15.37 -17.46 28.76
CA VAL A 92 15.78 -17.01 30.10
C VAL A 92 16.95 -16.04 29.95
N VAL A 93 16.68 -14.76 30.21
CA VAL A 93 17.68 -13.69 30.16
C VAL A 93 18.25 -13.44 31.55
N ASP A 94 19.57 -13.48 31.64
CA ASP A 94 20.28 -13.22 32.88
C ASP A 94 20.71 -11.76 33.00
N CYS A 95 20.23 -11.07 34.03
CA CYS A 95 20.55 -9.68 34.34
C CYS A 95 21.35 -9.59 35.64
N ALA A 96 21.93 -8.41 35.92
CA ALA A 96 22.60 -8.15 37.20
C ALA A 96 22.25 -6.75 37.74
N PRO A 97 22.19 -6.57 39.08
CA PRO A 97 22.05 -5.24 39.66
C PRO A 97 23.23 -4.34 39.29
N LEU A 98 22.97 -3.04 39.13
CA LEU A 98 23.97 -2.04 38.72
C LEU A 98 24.56 -2.30 37.32
N ARG A 99 23.88 -3.10 36.50
CA ARG A 99 24.16 -3.38 35.09
C ARG A 99 22.86 -3.33 34.32
N THR A 100 22.94 -2.94 33.06
CA THR A 100 21.78 -2.93 32.15
C THR A 100 22.00 -4.02 31.13
N THR A 101 20.99 -4.87 30.92
CA THR A 101 20.91 -5.77 29.78
C THR A 101 20.09 -5.08 28.70
N ASP A 102 20.65 -4.93 27.51
CA ASP A 102 19.95 -4.42 26.34
C ASP A 102 19.25 -5.57 25.62
N LEU A 103 17.96 -5.41 25.34
CA LEU A 103 17.17 -6.35 24.55
C LEU A 103 16.81 -5.69 23.23
N GLN A 104 17.46 -6.10 22.15
CA GLN A 104 17.21 -5.62 20.80
C GLN A 104 16.11 -6.47 20.13
N LEU A 105 15.11 -5.80 19.59
CA LEU A 105 14.01 -6.43 18.87
C LEU A 105 14.15 -6.17 17.34
N GLU A 106 13.14 -6.53 16.55
CA GLU A 106 13.23 -6.48 15.10
C GLU A 106 13.30 -5.03 14.59
N PRO A 107 14.23 -4.69 13.68
CA PRO A 107 14.20 -3.40 13.00
C PRO A 107 12.86 -3.15 12.29
N GLY A 108 12.33 -1.95 12.46
CA GLY A 108 11.10 -1.49 11.81
C GLY A 108 9.81 -1.83 12.55
N GLU A 109 9.87 -2.53 13.69
CA GLU A 109 8.71 -2.64 14.57
C GLU A 109 8.65 -1.51 15.60
N THR A 110 7.52 -1.36 16.28
CA THR A 110 7.34 -0.38 17.36
C THR A 110 6.78 -1.07 18.59
N ILE A 111 7.38 -0.82 19.75
CA ILE A 111 6.89 -1.31 21.04
C ILE A 111 5.58 -0.57 21.36
N THR A 112 4.50 -1.33 21.54
CA THR A 112 3.18 -0.81 21.88
C THR A 112 2.92 -0.84 23.38
N ASP A 113 3.34 -1.92 24.05
CA ASP A 113 3.22 -2.07 25.50
C ASP A 113 4.25 -3.06 26.07
N VAL A 114 4.55 -2.94 27.37
CA VAL A 114 5.50 -3.80 28.08
C VAL A 114 4.93 -4.15 29.46
N ALA A 115 4.82 -5.45 29.74
CA ALA A 115 4.30 -5.96 31.00
C ALA A 115 5.31 -6.87 31.68
N SER A 116 5.55 -6.66 32.99
CA SER A 116 6.34 -7.60 33.81
C SER A 116 5.55 -8.00 35.06
N GLY A 117 5.79 -9.22 35.55
CA GLY A 117 5.17 -9.70 36.79
C GLY A 117 5.68 -9.02 38.06
N ASP A 118 6.77 -8.24 37.98
CA ASP A 118 7.43 -7.59 39.13
C ASP A 118 7.99 -6.22 38.72
N SER A 119 7.10 -5.26 38.45
CA SER A 119 7.49 -3.93 37.96
C SER A 119 8.16 -3.04 39.01
N GLU A 120 8.04 -3.37 40.31
CA GLU A 120 8.65 -2.59 41.38
C GLU A 120 10.17 -2.82 41.47
N ARG A 121 10.61 -4.04 41.18
CA ARG A 121 12.02 -4.45 41.32
C ARG A 121 12.76 -4.61 40.00
N TRP A 122 12.05 -4.46 38.88
CA TRP A 122 12.60 -4.50 37.53
C TRP A 122 12.37 -3.16 36.84
N LEU A 123 13.46 -2.43 36.60
CA LEU A 123 13.43 -1.20 35.82
C LEU A 123 13.57 -1.60 34.35
N ILE A 124 12.54 -1.32 33.57
CA ILE A 124 12.50 -1.61 32.14
C ILE A 124 12.25 -0.29 31.42
N THR A 125 13.13 0.10 30.50
CA THR A 125 13.07 1.38 29.80
C THR A 125 13.14 1.15 28.29
N PRO A 126 12.09 1.50 27.53
CA PRO A 126 12.14 1.46 26.07
C PRO A 126 13.18 2.43 25.53
N ALA A 127 13.88 2.00 24.48
CA ALA A 127 14.85 2.78 23.73
C ALA A 127 14.73 2.47 22.24
N SER A 128 15.39 3.27 21.40
CA SER A 128 15.42 3.03 19.96
C SER A 128 16.76 3.48 19.38
N SER A 129 17.26 2.75 18.38
CA SER A 129 18.49 3.02 17.66
C SER A 129 18.30 2.90 16.14
N GLY A 130 19.32 3.21 15.35
CA GLY A 130 19.29 3.06 13.88
C GLY A 130 18.70 4.25 13.10
N ASP A 131 18.30 4.00 11.86
CA ASP A 131 17.70 5.01 10.97
C ASP A 131 16.31 5.39 11.50
N PRO A 132 15.97 6.69 11.67
CA PRO A 132 14.63 7.10 12.10
C PRO A 132 13.48 6.62 11.20
N ARG A 133 13.76 6.24 9.95
CA ARG A 133 12.79 5.65 9.00
C ARG A 133 12.63 4.14 9.16
N ASN A 134 13.60 3.48 9.80
CA ASN A 134 13.57 2.07 10.14
C ASN A 134 14.24 1.85 11.52
N PRO A 135 13.63 2.38 12.59
CA PRO A 135 14.22 2.32 13.92
C PRO A 135 14.28 0.88 14.41
N THR A 136 15.34 0.55 15.13
CA THR A 136 15.42 -0.69 15.90
C THR A 136 14.93 -0.40 17.31
N PRO A 137 13.88 -1.07 17.81
CA PRO A 137 13.43 -0.92 19.18
C PRO A 137 14.29 -1.74 20.14
N HIS A 138 14.53 -1.17 21.32
CA HIS A 138 15.29 -1.80 22.39
C HIS A 138 14.55 -1.69 23.72
N LEU A 139 14.87 -2.58 24.66
CA LEU A 139 14.51 -2.46 26.07
C LEU A 139 15.75 -2.58 26.95
N ALA A 140 16.03 -1.52 27.70
CA ALA A 140 17.04 -1.53 28.75
C ALA A 140 16.44 -2.11 30.03
N ILE A 141 16.93 -3.29 30.44
CA ILE A 141 16.42 -4.06 31.58
C ILE A 141 17.45 -4.02 32.72
N LYS A 142 16.99 -3.65 33.92
CA LYS A 142 17.83 -3.59 35.13
C LYS A 142 17.07 -4.05 36.38
N PRO A 143 17.51 -5.13 37.06
CA PRO A 143 16.97 -5.51 38.35
C PRO A 143 17.51 -4.63 39.48
N THR A 144 16.72 -4.47 40.54
CA THR A 144 17.10 -3.73 41.76
C THR A 144 17.92 -4.57 42.75
N ALA A 145 17.75 -5.89 42.73
CA ALA A 145 18.39 -6.83 43.65
C ALA A 145 18.80 -8.12 42.92
N ALA A 146 19.77 -8.85 43.48
CA ALA A 146 20.14 -10.18 42.99
C ALA A 146 19.18 -11.25 43.56
N GLY A 147 19.06 -12.39 42.88
CA GLY A 147 18.25 -13.52 43.36
C GLY A 147 16.74 -13.37 43.16
N ILE A 148 16.32 -12.39 42.36
CA ILE A 148 14.92 -12.21 41.94
C ILE A 148 14.74 -12.71 40.50
N GLY A 149 13.52 -13.13 40.17
CA GLY A 149 13.12 -13.51 38.83
C GLY A 149 11.68 -13.10 38.55
N THR A 150 11.37 -12.85 37.29
CA THR A 150 10.01 -12.49 36.85
C THR A 150 9.84 -12.85 35.38
N ASN A 151 8.61 -12.77 34.87
CA ASN A 151 8.33 -12.84 33.45
C ASN A 151 8.28 -11.42 32.84
N LEU A 152 8.54 -11.34 31.54
CA LEU A 152 8.41 -10.13 30.72
C LEU A 152 7.65 -10.48 29.44
N THR A 153 6.60 -9.72 29.17
CA THR A 153 5.85 -9.77 27.91
C THR A 153 5.99 -8.42 27.21
N ILE A 154 6.34 -8.44 25.93
CA ILE A 154 6.54 -7.24 25.12
C ILE A 154 5.59 -7.32 23.92
N TYR A 155 4.75 -6.32 23.76
CA TYR A 155 3.86 -6.18 22.62
C TYR A 155 4.47 -5.21 21.63
N THR A 156 4.55 -5.60 20.36
CA THR A 156 4.99 -4.72 19.28
C THR A 156 3.94 -4.67 18.16
N THR A 157 4.28 -3.97 17.07
CA THR A 157 3.45 -3.93 15.85
C THR A 157 3.52 -5.22 15.02
N LYS A 158 4.51 -6.09 15.25
CA LYS A 158 4.72 -7.32 14.48
C LYS A 158 4.68 -8.58 15.35
N HIS A 159 5.23 -8.50 16.56
CA HIS A 159 5.57 -9.64 17.39
C HIS A 159 5.09 -9.48 18.84
N ILE A 160 4.98 -10.62 19.52
CA ILE A 160 4.79 -10.68 20.97
C ILE A 160 5.96 -11.51 21.53
N TYR A 161 6.77 -10.88 22.37
CA TYR A 161 7.92 -11.56 22.97
C TYR A 161 7.59 -11.99 24.40
N HIS A 162 7.85 -13.24 24.71
CA HIS A 162 7.75 -13.80 26.06
C HIS A 162 9.16 -14.16 26.57
N LEU A 163 9.55 -13.61 27.71
CA LEU A 163 10.87 -13.86 28.31
C LEU A 163 10.75 -14.14 29.81
N MET A 164 11.71 -14.90 30.32
CA MET A 164 11.95 -15.07 31.74
C MET A 164 13.20 -14.30 32.14
N LEU A 165 13.10 -13.41 33.12
CA LEU A 165 14.22 -12.63 33.62
C LEU A 165 14.76 -13.23 34.91
N ARG A 166 16.09 -13.33 35.04
CA ARG A 166 16.75 -13.83 36.24
C ARG A 166 17.90 -12.92 36.65
N SER A 167 17.85 -12.38 37.86
CA SER A 167 18.88 -11.50 38.39
C SER A 167 19.96 -12.27 39.17
N ARG A 168 21.23 -12.09 38.81
CA ARG A 168 22.39 -12.69 39.50
C ARG A 168 23.42 -11.63 39.85
N ALA A 169 24.13 -11.83 40.96
CA ALA A 169 25.20 -10.91 41.35
C ALA A 169 26.39 -11.02 40.38
N GLY A 170 26.76 -9.90 39.75
CA GLY A 170 27.97 -9.78 38.92
C GLY A 170 28.00 -10.62 37.64
N ARG A 171 26.86 -11.15 37.19
CA ARG A 171 26.74 -11.91 35.94
C ARG A 171 25.48 -11.54 35.18
N GLU A 172 25.60 -10.55 34.31
CA GLU A 172 24.65 -10.15 33.29
C GLU A 172 25.05 -10.69 31.90
N ILE A 173 24.06 -10.79 31.02
CA ILE A 173 24.24 -10.67 29.58
C ILE A 173 24.10 -9.18 29.22
N GLN A 174 24.98 -8.68 28.36
CA GLN A 174 24.99 -7.28 27.95
C GLN A 174 23.93 -7.04 26.88
N GLU A 175 23.87 -7.90 25.86
CA GLU A 175 22.97 -7.75 24.72
C GLU A 175 22.22 -9.05 24.45
N VAL A 176 20.91 -8.94 24.21
CA VAL A 176 20.08 -10.05 23.76
C VAL A 176 19.37 -9.61 22.49
N ALA A 177 19.46 -10.43 21.46
CA ALA A 177 18.82 -10.16 20.18
C ALA A 177 18.07 -11.40 19.67
N PHE A 178 17.21 -11.18 18.68
CA PHE A 178 16.49 -12.24 17.99
C PHE A 178 16.81 -12.24 16.50
N TYR A 179 16.84 -13.43 15.91
CA TYR A 179 16.74 -13.58 14.46
C TYR A 179 15.41 -14.24 14.11
N TYR A 180 14.90 -13.97 12.91
CA TYR A 180 13.52 -14.26 12.51
C TYR A 180 13.50 -15.32 11.40
N PRO A 181 13.66 -16.60 11.74
CA PRO A 181 13.90 -17.64 10.74
C PRO A 181 12.69 -17.91 9.84
N GLU A 182 11.47 -17.83 10.38
CA GLU A 182 10.25 -18.10 9.61
C GLU A 182 10.01 -17.01 8.55
N GLU A 183 10.06 -15.74 8.96
CA GLU A 183 9.93 -14.60 8.06
C GLU A 183 11.02 -14.60 6.99
N LEU A 184 12.27 -14.90 7.37
CA LEU A 184 13.37 -14.98 6.41
C LEU A 184 13.12 -16.07 5.37
N GLN A 185 12.65 -17.26 5.77
CA GLN A 185 12.33 -18.32 4.82
C GLN A 185 11.17 -17.95 3.89
N GLN A 186 10.12 -17.32 4.42
CA GLN A 186 9.00 -16.83 3.61
C GLN A 186 9.48 -15.79 2.59
N ALA A 187 10.26 -14.80 3.04
CA ALA A 187 10.83 -13.78 2.17
C ALA A 187 11.73 -14.37 1.07
N MET A 188 12.51 -15.41 1.39
CA MET A 188 13.33 -16.12 0.40
C MET A 188 12.47 -16.84 -0.65
N GLN A 189 11.39 -17.50 -0.25
CA GLN A 189 10.48 -18.19 -1.16
C GLN A 189 9.75 -17.21 -2.07
N ASP A 190 9.28 -16.10 -1.53
CA ASP A 190 8.61 -15.03 -2.29
C ASP A 190 9.58 -14.40 -3.32
N ALA A 191 10.83 -14.19 -2.92
CA ALA A 191 11.88 -13.68 -3.79
C ALA A 191 12.19 -14.63 -4.96
N ASP A 192 12.32 -15.94 -4.69
CA ASP A 192 12.54 -16.94 -5.74
C ASP A 192 11.33 -17.03 -6.69
N HIS A 193 10.10 -16.94 -6.18
CA HIS A 193 8.90 -16.91 -7.02
C HIS A 193 8.84 -15.66 -7.91
N THR A 194 9.20 -14.50 -7.36
CA THR A 194 9.25 -13.23 -8.09
C THR A 194 10.33 -13.26 -9.18
N ALA A 195 11.50 -13.83 -8.88
CA ALA A 195 12.57 -14.00 -9.85
C ALA A 195 12.22 -14.97 -10.99
N ALA A 196 11.51 -16.05 -10.69
CA ALA A 196 11.03 -17.00 -11.70
C ALA A 196 10.00 -16.35 -12.66
N THR A 197 9.02 -15.63 -12.12
CA THR A 197 7.98 -14.97 -12.93
C THR A 197 8.52 -13.83 -13.80
N ALA A 198 9.53 -13.09 -13.33
CA ALA A 198 10.20 -12.06 -14.12
C ALA A 198 10.97 -12.66 -15.32
N SER A 199 11.59 -13.83 -15.13
CA SER A 199 12.32 -14.54 -16.18
C SER A 199 11.39 -15.08 -17.28
N ASP A 200 10.19 -15.54 -16.90
CA ASP A 200 9.16 -15.99 -17.86
C ASP A 200 8.59 -14.82 -18.69
N SER A 201 8.43 -13.65 -18.07
CA SER A 201 7.93 -12.44 -18.75
C SER A 201 8.93 -11.86 -19.76
N GLN A 202 10.23 -12.06 -19.56
CA GLN A 202 11.28 -11.68 -20.51
C GLN A 202 11.46 -12.70 -21.65
N SER A 203 10.84 -13.87 -21.55
CA SER A 203 10.88 -14.92 -22.57
C SER A 203 9.79 -14.76 -23.64
N GLN A 204 8.91 -13.76 -23.51
CA GLN A 204 7.99 -13.37 -24.58
C GLN A 204 8.79 -12.55 -25.61
N PRO A 205 9.04 -13.07 -26.83
CA PRO A 205 9.80 -12.32 -27.81
C PRO A 205 9.07 -11.00 -28.11
N ASP A 206 9.79 -9.89 -27.96
CA ASP A 206 9.45 -8.59 -28.54
C ASP A 206 9.10 -8.81 -30.02
N GLY A 207 7.80 -8.83 -30.32
CA GLY A 207 7.32 -9.00 -31.69
C GLY A 207 6.40 -10.18 -31.97
N VAL A 208 5.73 -10.78 -30.98
CA VAL A 208 4.40 -11.34 -31.29
C VAL A 208 3.42 -10.17 -31.32
N VAL A 209 3.37 -9.47 -32.46
CA VAL A 209 2.06 -9.03 -32.94
C VAL A 209 1.19 -10.27 -32.83
N ALA A 210 0.20 -10.26 -31.94
CA ALA A 210 -0.88 -11.23 -32.05
C ALA A 210 -1.38 -11.05 -33.47
N SER A 211 -0.97 -11.94 -34.38
CA SER A 211 -1.55 -12.03 -35.69
C SER A 211 -2.93 -12.60 -35.43
N LEU A 212 -3.82 -11.73 -34.92
CA LEU A 212 -5.25 -11.93 -34.93
C LEU A 212 -5.52 -12.30 -36.37
N ALA A 213 -5.83 -13.57 -36.59
CA ALA A 213 -6.07 -14.12 -37.90
C ALA A 213 -7.00 -13.15 -38.64
N SER A 214 -6.42 -12.40 -39.58
CA SER A 214 -7.09 -11.54 -40.54
C SER A 214 -8.30 -10.79 -39.98
N LEU A 215 -8.11 -9.90 -39.00
CA LEU A 215 -9.10 -8.86 -38.78
C LEU A 215 -8.99 -7.85 -39.93
N ASP A 216 -9.89 -7.98 -40.91
CA ASP A 216 -10.06 -6.98 -41.96
C ASP A 216 -10.58 -5.68 -41.32
N PRO A 217 -9.83 -4.56 -41.39
CA PRO A 217 -10.29 -3.26 -40.88
C PRO A 217 -11.61 -2.80 -41.52
N GLY A 218 -11.95 -3.29 -42.71
CA GLY A 218 -13.22 -3.02 -43.39
C GLY A 218 -14.41 -3.82 -42.84
N ALA A 219 -14.17 -4.90 -42.09
CA ALA A 219 -15.21 -5.70 -41.44
C ALA A 219 -15.58 -5.17 -40.04
N LEU A 220 -14.85 -4.17 -39.55
CA LEU A 220 -15.15 -3.50 -38.28
C LEU A 220 -16.35 -2.54 -38.48
N ASN A 221 -17.45 -2.82 -37.80
CA ASN A 221 -18.64 -1.96 -37.83
C ASN A 221 -18.49 -0.84 -36.80
N PHE A 222 -18.24 0.38 -37.27
CA PHE A 222 -18.13 1.59 -36.44
C PHE A 222 -19.44 2.38 -36.34
N SER A 223 -20.57 1.72 -36.61
CA SER A 223 -21.88 2.34 -36.45
C SER A 223 -22.21 2.47 -34.96
N TYR A 224 -22.10 3.70 -34.45
CA TYR A 224 -22.67 4.08 -33.17
C TYR A 224 -23.85 5.03 -33.43
N ALA A 225 -24.99 4.75 -32.81
CA ALA A 225 -26.12 5.67 -32.79
C ALA A 225 -26.09 6.41 -31.46
N VAL A 226 -25.77 7.70 -31.49
CA VAL A 226 -26.00 8.57 -30.34
C VAL A 226 -27.46 8.95 -30.37
N SER A 227 -28.27 8.37 -29.48
CA SER A 227 -29.62 8.86 -29.24
C SER A 227 -29.54 10.05 -28.30
N ASP A 228 -29.61 11.26 -28.83
CA ASP A 228 -29.93 12.43 -28.04
C ASP A 228 -31.43 12.36 -27.66
N GLN A 229 -31.72 12.12 -26.38
CA GLN A 229 -33.05 12.38 -25.84
C GLN A 229 -33.25 13.89 -25.71
N SER A 230 -33.28 14.60 -26.83
CA SER A 230 -33.79 15.95 -26.94
C SER A 230 -34.98 15.94 -27.89
N CYS A 231 -36.17 15.87 -27.30
CA CYS A 231 -37.40 16.24 -27.98
C CYS A 231 -37.25 17.66 -28.56
N CYS A 232 -37.70 17.80 -29.81
CA CYS A 232 -38.01 19.06 -30.51
C CYS A 232 -36.83 19.86 -31.08
N GLY A 233 -36.53 19.56 -32.36
CA GLY A 233 -36.65 20.55 -33.44
C GLY A 233 -35.46 21.45 -33.76
N SER A 234 -34.72 21.13 -34.81
CA SER A 234 -34.74 21.89 -36.07
C SER A 234 -33.82 21.22 -37.11
N ARG A 235 -34.41 21.01 -38.29
CA ARG A 235 -33.79 20.42 -39.48
C ARG A 235 -32.75 21.39 -40.04
N SER A 236 -31.51 20.93 -40.24
CA SER A 236 -30.65 21.46 -41.30
C SER A 236 -30.03 20.28 -42.06
N GLU A 237 -30.52 20.06 -43.28
CA GLU A 237 -29.95 19.09 -44.22
C GLU A 237 -28.79 19.79 -44.93
N HIS A 238 -27.56 19.29 -44.76
CA HIS A 238 -26.45 19.59 -45.66
C HIS A 238 -26.04 18.29 -46.35
N SER A 239 -26.57 18.12 -47.56
CA SER A 239 -26.18 17.07 -48.49
C SER A 239 -25.00 17.56 -49.33
N THR A 240 -23.88 16.86 -49.27
CA THR A 240 -22.91 16.89 -50.36
C THR A 240 -22.37 15.48 -50.52
N THR A 241 -22.97 14.70 -51.41
CA THR A 241 -22.32 13.95 -52.50
C THR A 241 -23.31 12.94 -53.07
N ALA A 242 -23.33 12.84 -54.39
CA ALA A 242 -24.36 12.21 -55.20
C ALA A 242 -24.45 10.68 -55.07
N ARG A 243 -25.64 10.16 -54.77
CA ARG A 243 -26.23 9.01 -55.46
C ARG A 243 -27.74 8.99 -55.31
N THR A 244 -28.42 9.20 -56.43
CA THR A 244 -29.88 9.14 -56.57
C THR A 244 -30.37 7.72 -56.32
N SER A 245 -31.10 7.51 -55.22
CA SER A 245 -31.99 6.36 -55.05
C SER A 245 -33.26 6.87 -54.39
N THR A 246 -34.31 7.00 -55.19
CA THR A 246 -35.66 7.33 -54.76
C THR A 246 -36.29 6.12 -54.07
N SER A 247 -36.50 6.22 -52.76
CA SER A 247 -37.44 5.35 -52.04
C SER A 247 -38.41 6.21 -51.24
N ARG A 248 -39.69 6.20 -51.65
CA ARG A 248 -40.82 6.82 -50.95
C ARG A 248 -40.95 6.26 -49.53
N CYS A 249 -41.02 7.12 -48.52
CA CYS A 249 -41.56 6.76 -47.22
C CYS A 249 -43.10 6.74 -47.27
N PRO A 250 -43.77 5.63 -46.91
CA PRO A 250 -45.18 5.70 -46.55
C PRO A 250 -45.31 6.37 -45.18
N ARG A 251 -46.10 7.45 -45.11
CA ARG A 251 -46.73 7.89 -43.85
C ARG A 251 -47.45 6.69 -43.24
N LEU A 252 -47.28 6.40 -41.95
CA LEU A 252 -48.35 5.94 -41.05
C LEU A 252 -47.85 5.81 -39.60
N GLN A 253 -48.42 6.68 -38.76
CA GLN A 253 -48.85 6.47 -37.37
C GLN A 253 -47.82 6.10 -36.29
N CYS A 254 -47.35 7.13 -35.58
CA CYS A 254 -46.91 7.00 -34.19
C CYS A 254 -48.10 6.60 -33.30
N ARG A 255 -48.05 5.41 -32.70
CA ARG A 255 -48.82 5.06 -31.50
C ARG A 255 -47.84 4.81 -30.37
N ALA A 256 -47.85 5.72 -29.39
CA ALA A 256 -47.17 5.55 -28.13
C ALA A 256 -47.79 4.38 -27.34
N LYS A 257 -46.98 3.40 -26.94
CA LYS A 257 -47.32 2.46 -25.88
C LYS A 257 -46.03 2.11 -25.13
N LEU A 258 -45.87 2.74 -23.96
CA LEU A 258 -44.81 2.42 -22.99
C LEU A 258 -45.00 0.98 -22.47
N PRO A 259 -43.94 0.17 -22.34
CA PRO A 259 -43.96 -1.01 -21.49
C PRO A 259 -43.58 -0.66 -20.03
N PRO A 260 -44.11 -1.38 -19.02
CA PRO A 260 -43.81 -1.10 -17.62
C PRO A 260 -42.42 -1.64 -17.21
N CYS A 261 -41.78 -0.91 -16.29
CA CYS A 261 -40.53 -1.24 -15.64
C CYS A 261 -40.61 -2.56 -14.86
N TRP A 262 -39.55 -3.35 -14.98
CA TRP A 262 -39.32 -4.60 -14.27
C TRP A 262 -38.91 -4.33 -12.81
N SER A 263 -39.51 -5.04 -11.85
CA SER A 263 -39.17 -5.01 -10.42
C SER A 263 -38.12 -6.09 -10.09
N PRO A 264 -37.10 -5.80 -9.26
CA PRO A 264 -36.18 -6.83 -8.77
C PRO A 264 -36.75 -7.50 -7.50
N GLN A 265 -36.94 -8.82 -7.54
CA GLN A 265 -37.07 -9.65 -6.34
C GLN A 265 -35.68 -10.19 -5.99
N ALA A 266 -35.12 -9.74 -4.87
CA ALA A 266 -34.00 -10.40 -4.19
C ALA A 266 -34.57 -11.09 -2.94
N THR A 267 -34.42 -12.40 -2.90
CA THR A 267 -34.89 -13.30 -1.85
C THR A 267 -33.85 -13.36 -0.72
N GLU A 268 -34.30 -13.17 0.52
CA GLU A 268 -33.54 -13.43 1.74
C GLU A 268 -33.25 -14.94 1.87
N ALA A 269 -32.01 -15.29 2.19
CA ALA A 269 -31.64 -16.59 2.72
C ALA A 269 -31.05 -16.40 4.12
N ARG A 270 -31.84 -16.80 5.12
CA ARG A 270 -31.39 -17.14 6.48
C ARG A 270 -31.82 -18.57 6.72
N TRP A 271 -30.86 -19.44 6.99
CA TRP A 271 -30.82 -20.38 8.12
C TRP A 271 -29.35 -20.65 8.42
#